data_AF-A0AA40VEZ7-F1
#
_entry.id   AF-A0AA40VEZ7-F1
#
_cell.length_a   1.000
_cell.length_b   1.000
_cell.length_c   1.000
_cell.angle_alpha   90.00
_cell.angle_beta   90.00
_cell.angle_gamma   90.00
#
_symmetry.space_group_name_H-M   'P 1'
#
loop_
_entity.id
_entity.type
_entity.pdbx_description
1 polymer ?
#
loop_
_entity_poly.entity_id
_entity_poly.type
_entity_poly.pdbx_seq_one_letter_code
_entity_poly.pdbx_strand_id
1 'polypeptide(L)'
;MATISGTNVGNVLTGTLDDDIILGLSGNDVITDPGGFNRIDGQDGDDTITGGVDLDYIAGGPGNDTIYGAGGFDQIIGEAGNDTIYGQDGNDYAAGNPGEDVLYGGQGDDFLVGEQGFDLVFGEDGNDFVAGGEDDDIVHGDNGDDLVDGDLGNDSLYGDAGNDTVFGDFGNDRMWGGTGTNTLDGAVGVDTAVFEFSFAEAGVVSSGTLSTITGSNSVDTVKNTEVFEFSDRSILQADGNAAVDDLFYLSQYRDVYQNGNDAEQHFRDYGWKEGRDPNAFFDTKGYLAAYADVAAEGIDPLQHYLTYGWKEGRDPSAQFDTKAYLAAYGDVAAEGINPLLHYLQYGAVEGRTTFNDGAFA
;
A
#
# COMPACT_ATOMS: atom_id res chain seq x y z
N MET A 1 24.20 28.41 24.78
CA MET A 1 24.60 28.73 23.39
C MET A 1 26.08 29.04 23.30
N ALA A 2 26.91 28.00 23.34
CA ALA A 2 28.28 28.09 22.86
C ALA A 2 28.33 27.82 21.34
N THR A 3 29.49 28.10 20.74
CA THR A 3 29.76 27.73 19.35
C THR A 3 31.08 26.97 19.34
N ILE A 4 31.02 25.74 18.84
CA ILE A 4 32.14 24.81 18.73
C ILE A 4 32.35 24.58 17.24
N SER A 5 33.57 24.73 16.77
CA SER A 5 33.89 24.53 15.36
C SER A 5 35.16 23.73 15.24
N GLY A 6 35.12 22.75 14.35
CA GLY A 6 36.26 21.96 13.94
C GLY A 6 37.23 22.73 13.04
N THR A 7 37.89 21.98 12.18
CA THR A 7 38.93 22.40 11.26
C THR A 7 38.77 21.58 9.98
N ASN A 8 39.57 21.85 8.95
CA ASN A 8 39.46 21.13 7.67
C ASN A 8 40.16 19.76 7.70
N VAL A 9 40.13 19.07 8.83
CA VAL A 9 40.59 17.69 9.04
C VAL A 9 39.70 17.06 10.10
N GLY A 10 39.56 15.74 10.09
CA GLY A 10 38.77 15.02 11.09
C GLY A 10 39.10 15.37 12.55
N ASN A 11 38.06 15.58 13.34
CA ASN A 11 38.07 16.11 14.70
C ASN A 11 37.23 15.25 15.64
N VAL A 12 37.42 15.51 16.93
CA VAL A 12 36.53 15.01 17.98
C VAL A 12 36.00 16.24 18.69
N LEU A 13 34.74 16.55 18.49
CA LEU A 13 34.05 17.71 19.03
C LEU A 13 33.09 17.26 20.12
N THR A 14 33.04 18.01 21.23
CA THR A 14 32.14 17.71 22.34
C THR A 14 31.43 18.96 22.78
N GLY A 15 30.11 18.89 22.79
CA GLY A 15 29.21 19.92 23.29
C GLY A 15 29.25 20.12 24.80
N THR A 16 28.31 20.93 25.27
CA THR A 16 28.07 21.24 26.68
C THR A 16 26.69 20.70 27.09
N LEU A 17 26.20 21.03 28.28
CA LEU A 17 24.84 20.65 28.72
C LEU A 17 23.82 21.76 28.45
N ASP A 18 24.27 22.87 27.87
CA ASP A 18 23.44 23.99 27.47
C ASP A 18 23.40 23.99 25.94
N ASP A 19 22.37 24.61 25.33
CA ASP A 19 22.25 24.74 23.87
C ASP A 19 23.59 25.07 23.19
N ASP A 20 23.91 24.44 22.08
CA ASP A 20 25.15 24.62 21.35
C ASP A 20 24.94 24.74 19.84
N ILE A 21 25.92 25.35 19.17
CA ILE A 21 26.08 25.29 17.73
C ILE A 21 27.40 24.57 17.46
N ILE A 22 27.36 23.39 16.85
CA ILE A 22 28.54 22.58 16.56
C ILE A 22 28.71 22.43 15.04
N LEU A 23 29.90 22.74 14.53
CA LEU A 23 30.24 22.72 13.12
C LEU A 23 31.48 21.84 12.89
N GLY A 24 31.36 20.72 12.17
CA GLY A 24 32.48 19.83 11.83
C GLY A 24 33.49 20.46 10.86
N LEU A 25 32.97 20.96 9.73
CA LEU A 25 33.67 21.60 8.61
C LEU A 25 34.08 20.63 7.51
N SER A 26 35.30 20.09 7.55
CA SER A 26 35.73 19.16 6.51
C SER A 26 36.50 18.00 7.09
N GLY A 27 36.29 16.83 6.52
CA GLY A 27 36.92 15.60 6.92
C GLY A 27 36.18 14.96 8.08
N ASN A 28 36.33 13.65 8.18
CA ASN A 28 35.54 12.77 9.02
C ASN A 28 35.64 13.12 10.52
N ASP A 29 34.59 13.69 11.06
CA ASP A 29 34.45 14.20 12.40
C ASP A 29 33.67 13.25 13.30
N VAL A 30 33.96 13.28 14.60
CA VAL A 30 33.15 12.65 15.63
C VAL A 30 32.60 13.75 16.54
N ILE A 31 31.30 13.96 16.48
CA ILE A 31 30.59 14.99 17.22
C ILE A 31 29.70 14.33 18.26
N THR A 32 29.85 14.73 19.52
CA THR A 32 28.99 14.25 20.60
C THR A 32 28.49 15.43 21.43
N ASP A 33 27.18 15.61 21.49
CA ASP A 33 26.55 16.57 22.38
C ASP A 33 25.76 15.83 23.49
N PRO A 34 25.96 16.19 24.78
CA PRO A 34 25.30 15.51 25.88
C PRO A 34 23.94 16.13 26.33
N GLY A 35 23.48 17.25 25.75
CA GLY A 35 22.16 17.83 26.01
C GLY A 35 22.05 19.34 25.77
N GLY A 36 20.84 19.88 25.90
CA GLY A 36 20.49 21.22 25.42
C GLY A 36 19.82 21.17 24.05
N PHE A 37 19.25 22.29 23.59
CA PHE A 37 18.62 22.34 22.26
C PHE A 37 19.65 22.78 21.23
N ASN A 38 20.19 21.83 20.45
CA ASN A 38 21.39 22.09 19.67
C ASN A 38 21.12 22.25 18.18
N ARG A 39 22.10 22.86 17.51
CA ARG A 39 22.28 22.78 16.06
C ARG A 39 23.64 22.16 15.78
N ILE A 40 23.64 20.99 15.18
CA ILE A 40 24.83 20.23 14.83
C ILE A 40 24.88 20.07 13.31
N ASP A 41 26.03 20.31 12.72
CA ASP A 41 26.25 20.31 11.26
C ASP A 41 27.64 19.73 10.98
N GLY A 42 27.70 18.49 10.50
CA GLY A 42 28.94 17.78 10.16
C GLY A 42 29.71 18.47 9.03
N GLN A 43 28.97 18.85 7.98
CA GLN A 43 29.45 19.42 6.72
C GLN A 43 30.15 18.37 5.86
N ASP A 44 31.34 18.64 5.31
CA ASP A 44 31.95 17.73 4.34
C ASP A 44 32.66 16.56 5.06
N GLY A 45 32.44 15.33 4.62
CA GLY A 45 33.18 14.14 5.09
C GLY A 45 32.25 13.10 5.71
N ASP A 46 32.77 11.89 5.97
CA ASP A 46 31.96 10.84 6.60
C ASP A 46 32.03 11.00 8.12
N ASP A 47 31.00 11.60 8.69
CA ASP A 47 30.94 12.03 10.08
C ASP A 47 30.17 11.04 10.96
N THR A 48 30.42 11.12 12.27
CA THR A 48 29.63 10.41 13.28
C THR A 48 29.11 11.41 14.29
N ILE A 49 27.79 11.54 14.38
CA ILE A 49 27.12 12.59 15.16
C ILE A 49 26.20 11.97 16.21
N THR A 50 26.17 12.54 17.42
CA THR A 50 25.21 12.20 18.49
C THR A 50 24.57 13.46 19.07
N GLY A 51 23.24 13.57 18.96
CA GLY A 51 22.39 14.72 19.26
C GLY A 51 22.28 15.06 20.75
N GLY A 52 21.79 14.14 21.57
CA GLY A 52 21.62 14.44 22.99
C GLY A 52 20.41 13.74 23.59
N VAL A 53 19.76 14.37 24.56
CA VAL A 53 18.51 13.87 25.19
C VAL A 53 17.36 14.89 25.09
N ASP A 54 17.62 16.02 24.47
CA ASP A 54 16.71 17.13 24.26
C ASP A 54 16.52 17.29 22.74
N LEU A 55 15.58 18.13 22.29
CA LEU A 55 15.36 18.34 20.86
C LEU A 55 16.59 18.94 20.15
N ASP A 56 17.06 18.27 19.12
CA ASP A 56 18.20 18.70 18.32
C ASP A 56 17.88 18.88 16.84
N TYR A 57 18.62 19.78 16.19
CA TYR A 57 18.67 19.91 14.73
C TYR A 57 20.03 19.41 14.26
N ILE A 58 20.05 18.30 13.52
CA ILE A 58 21.26 17.62 13.10
C ILE A 58 21.29 17.54 11.58
N ALA A 59 22.38 18.01 10.98
CA ALA A 59 22.70 17.77 9.58
C ALA A 59 24.01 16.98 9.50
N GLY A 60 24.02 15.89 8.74
CA GLY A 60 25.23 15.15 8.38
C GLY A 60 26.10 16.02 7.47
N GLY A 61 25.53 16.37 6.32
CA GLY A 61 26.20 17.14 5.28
C GLY A 61 26.61 16.22 4.13
N PRO A 62 27.47 16.68 3.21
CA PRO A 62 27.96 15.81 2.15
C PRO A 62 28.94 14.75 2.68
N GLY A 63 28.61 13.47 2.56
CA GLY A 63 29.40 12.38 3.09
C GLY A 63 28.54 11.13 3.33
N ASN A 64 29.16 10.05 3.78
CA ASN A 64 28.40 8.90 4.26
C ASN A 64 28.36 8.93 5.79
N ASP A 65 27.36 9.58 6.35
CA ASP A 65 27.31 9.92 7.76
C ASP A 65 26.64 8.84 8.60
N THR A 66 26.98 8.82 9.90
CA THR A 66 26.26 8.04 10.90
C THR A 66 25.73 8.96 11.98
N ILE A 67 24.40 9.07 12.08
CA ILE A 67 23.75 10.04 12.95
C ILE A 67 22.89 9.32 14.00
N TYR A 68 23.03 9.74 15.25
CA TYR A 68 22.27 9.26 16.40
C TYR A 68 21.53 10.45 17.05
N GLY A 69 20.20 10.55 16.92
CA GLY A 69 19.40 11.57 17.64
C GLY A 69 19.49 11.40 19.15
N ALA A 70 19.31 10.13 19.57
CA ALA A 70 19.41 9.60 20.93
C ALA A 70 18.14 9.77 21.76
N GLY A 71 17.88 10.93 22.34
CA GLY A 71 16.60 11.17 23.00
C GLY A 71 16.10 12.54 22.62
N GLY A 72 14.80 12.71 22.38
CA GLY A 72 14.31 14.03 22.02
C GLY A 72 13.11 14.00 21.10
N PHE A 73 13.01 15.05 20.30
CA PHE A 73 12.07 15.18 19.19
C PHE A 73 12.89 15.81 18.08
N ASP A 74 13.81 15.02 17.53
CA ASP A 74 14.93 15.50 16.76
C ASP A 74 14.54 15.76 15.30
N GLN A 75 15.28 16.64 14.64
CA GLN A 75 15.22 16.86 13.20
C GLN A 75 16.57 16.49 12.62
N ILE A 76 16.61 15.39 11.87
CA ILE A 76 17.83 14.81 11.34
C ILE A 76 17.76 14.82 9.81
N ILE A 77 18.82 15.34 9.18
CA ILE A 77 18.95 15.45 7.72
C ILE A 77 20.30 14.84 7.35
N GLY A 78 20.31 13.76 6.55
CA GLY A 78 21.55 13.15 6.04
C GLY A 78 22.29 14.09 5.09
N GLU A 79 21.56 14.59 4.09
CA GLU A 79 21.98 15.45 2.99
C GLU A 79 22.46 14.70 1.74
N ALA A 80 23.74 14.42 1.55
CA ALA A 80 24.19 13.83 0.29
C ALA A 80 25.25 12.78 0.51
N GLY A 81 24.97 11.56 0.07
CA GLY A 81 25.79 10.39 0.29
C GLY A 81 24.96 9.29 0.94
N ASN A 82 25.60 8.20 1.35
CA ASN A 82 24.87 7.05 1.87
C ASN A 82 24.93 7.07 3.40
N ASP A 83 23.87 7.56 4.00
CA ASP A 83 23.77 7.87 5.41
C ASP A 83 23.13 6.74 6.21
N THR A 84 23.46 6.67 7.49
CA THR A 84 22.77 5.82 8.46
C THR A 84 22.26 6.68 9.60
N ILE A 85 20.95 6.76 9.75
CA ILE A 85 20.27 7.64 10.70
C ILE A 85 19.50 6.79 11.72
N TYR A 86 19.70 7.10 13.00
CA TYR A 86 18.98 6.51 14.12
C TYR A 86 18.30 7.63 14.93
N GLY A 87 16.97 7.75 14.88
CA GLY A 87 16.19 8.65 15.73
C GLY A 87 16.36 8.30 17.20
N GLN A 88 16.05 7.04 17.55
CA GLN A 88 16.06 6.45 18.90
C GLN A 88 14.84 6.87 19.74
N ASP A 89 15.02 7.39 20.96
CA ASP A 89 13.88 7.67 21.84
C ASP A 89 13.27 9.03 21.47
N GLY A 90 12.09 9.05 20.88
CA GLY A 90 11.49 10.32 20.45
C GLY A 90 10.45 10.14 19.37
N ASN A 91 9.68 11.20 19.14
CA ASN A 91 8.94 11.38 17.90
C ASN A 91 9.79 12.28 16.99
N ASP A 92 10.62 11.65 16.20
CA ASP A 92 11.67 12.27 15.41
C ASP A 92 11.24 12.51 13.97
N TYR A 93 11.93 13.42 13.32
CA TYR A 93 11.88 13.61 11.88
C TYR A 93 13.25 13.27 11.30
N ALA A 94 13.30 12.36 10.33
CA ALA A 94 14.53 12.03 9.62
C ALA A 94 14.31 12.04 8.10
N ALA A 95 15.26 12.65 7.38
CA ALA A 95 15.30 12.59 5.92
C ALA A 95 16.70 12.18 5.44
N GLY A 96 16.77 11.12 4.62
CA GLY A 96 18.02 10.67 3.97
C GLY A 96 18.56 11.75 3.03
N ASN A 97 17.71 12.20 2.09
CA ASN A 97 18.06 13.06 0.95
C ASN A 97 18.84 12.23 -0.10
N PRO A 98 19.52 12.80 -1.13
CA PRO A 98 20.14 11.95 -2.14
C PRO A 98 21.21 10.99 -1.60
N GLY A 99 21.00 9.68 -1.76
CA GLY A 99 21.81 8.67 -1.11
C GLY A 99 21.44 7.23 -1.49
N GLU A 100 21.97 6.27 -0.74
CA GLU A 100 21.31 4.97 -0.51
C GLU A 100 21.35 4.84 1.00
N ASP A 101 20.26 5.24 1.64
CA ASP A 101 20.23 5.58 3.05
C ASP A 101 19.58 4.48 3.88
N VAL A 102 19.92 4.45 5.16
CA VAL A 102 19.30 3.55 6.13
C VAL A 102 18.78 4.36 7.31
N LEU A 103 17.46 4.38 7.49
CA LEU A 103 16.78 5.15 8.52
C LEU A 103 16.11 4.20 9.52
N TYR A 104 16.34 4.45 10.80
CA TYR A 104 15.68 3.79 11.93
C TYR A 104 14.99 4.84 12.79
N GLY A 105 13.67 4.76 12.95
CA GLY A 105 12.87 5.66 13.79
C GLY A 105 13.22 5.48 15.25
N GLY A 106 12.90 4.32 15.80
CA GLY A 106 13.23 3.98 17.18
C GLY A 106 11.98 3.76 18.02
N GLN A 107 11.87 4.50 19.13
CA GLN A 107 10.69 4.50 20.00
C GLN A 107 9.96 5.83 19.88
N GLY A 108 8.72 5.81 19.43
CA GLY A 108 7.86 7.00 19.37
C GLY A 108 7.12 7.02 18.04
N ASP A 109 6.34 8.07 17.79
CA ASP A 109 5.66 8.20 16.50
C ASP A 109 6.53 9.08 15.59
N ASP A 110 7.23 8.46 14.65
CA ASP A 110 8.29 9.06 13.83
C ASP A 110 7.80 9.47 12.43
N PHE A 111 8.57 10.35 11.79
CA PHE A 111 8.40 10.73 10.39
C PHE A 111 9.72 10.54 9.64
N LEU A 112 9.79 9.50 8.80
CA LEU A 112 11.01 9.08 8.11
C LEU A 112 10.79 9.10 6.59
N VAL A 113 11.75 9.67 5.84
CA VAL A 113 11.72 9.72 4.37
C VAL A 113 13.11 9.42 3.81
N GLY A 114 13.24 8.42 2.93
CA GLY A 114 14.50 8.11 2.24
C GLY A 114 14.92 9.24 1.28
N GLU A 115 13.97 9.71 0.47
CA GLU A 115 14.08 10.76 -0.57
C GLU A 115 14.59 10.27 -1.93
N GLN A 116 15.89 10.29 -2.25
CA GLN A 116 16.35 9.84 -3.57
C GLN A 116 17.42 8.78 -3.37
N GLY A 117 17.16 7.55 -3.80
CA GLY A 117 18.08 6.47 -3.51
C GLY A 117 17.41 5.12 -3.50
N PHE A 118 18.21 4.06 -3.42
CA PHE A 118 17.68 2.78 -2.93
C PHE A 118 17.78 2.82 -1.40
N ASP A 119 16.67 3.10 -0.74
CA ASP A 119 16.64 3.36 0.69
C ASP A 119 16.04 2.20 1.48
N LEU A 120 16.50 2.06 2.73
CA LEU A 120 15.92 1.16 3.72
C LEU A 120 15.38 1.98 4.89
N VAL A 121 14.07 1.99 5.06
CA VAL A 121 13.41 2.80 6.10
C VAL A 121 12.66 1.88 7.05
N PHE A 122 12.93 2.01 8.36
CA PHE A 122 12.33 1.22 9.44
C PHE A 122 11.70 2.17 10.48
N GLY A 123 10.38 2.08 10.67
CA GLY A 123 9.66 2.84 11.71
C GLY A 123 10.04 2.40 13.13
N GLU A 124 10.24 1.09 13.32
CA GLU A 124 10.45 0.43 14.61
C GLU A 124 9.22 0.45 15.56
N ASP A 125 9.31 1.00 16.77
CA ASP A 125 8.21 0.99 17.75
C ASP A 125 7.45 2.32 17.72
N GLY A 126 6.21 2.37 17.23
CA GLY A 126 5.58 3.66 17.00
C GLY A 126 4.17 3.64 16.44
N ASN A 127 3.78 4.73 15.79
CA ASN A 127 2.71 4.80 14.80
C ASN A 127 3.24 5.77 13.77
N ASP A 128 4.01 5.23 12.84
CA ASP A 128 4.98 6.00 12.10
C ASP A 128 4.43 6.45 10.75
N PHE A 129 5.01 7.52 10.23
CA PHE A 129 4.98 7.80 8.81
C PHE A 129 6.34 7.41 8.24
N VAL A 130 6.36 6.44 7.33
CA VAL A 130 7.58 5.98 6.67
C VAL A 130 7.39 6.02 5.15
N ALA A 131 8.32 6.69 4.46
CA ALA A 131 8.29 6.82 3.00
C ALA A 131 9.64 6.46 2.38
N GLY A 132 9.61 5.73 1.26
CA GLY A 132 10.79 5.40 0.46
C GLY A 132 11.32 6.65 -0.26
N GLY A 133 10.57 7.13 -1.24
CA GLY A 133 10.89 8.33 -2.00
C GLY A 133 10.94 8.05 -3.51
N GLU A 134 11.97 8.56 -4.18
CA GLU A 134 12.30 8.22 -5.56
C GLU A 134 13.20 6.98 -5.60
N ASP A 135 12.97 6.13 -6.60
CA ASP A 135 13.67 4.87 -6.90
C ASP A 135 13.05 3.66 -6.15
N ASP A 136 13.64 2.47 -6.28
CA ASP A 136 13.01 1.24 -5.77
C ASP A 136 13.40 1.04 -4.29
N ASP A 137 12.45 1.08 -3.34
CA ASP A 137 12.77 1.12 -1.90
C ASP A 137 12.33 -0.12 -1.11
N ILE A 138 12.84 -0.23 0.12
CA ILE A 138 12.34 -1.18 1.14
C ILE A 138 11.90 -0.39 2.37
N VAL A 139 10.60 -0.44 2.65
CA VAL A 139 9.99 0.35 3.74
C VAL A 139 9.24 -0.57 4.71
N HIS A 140 9.58 -0.47 5.99
CA HIS A 140 8.97 -1.22 7.09
C HIS A 140 8.31 -0.24 8.09
N GLY A 141 7.02 -0.43 8.36
CA GLY A 141 6.32 0.21 9.49
C GLY A 141 6.71 -0.40 10.83
N ASP A 142 7.05 -1.69 10.86
CA ASP A 142 7.36 -2.45 12.07
C ASP A 142 6.19 -2.56 13.08
N ASN A 143 6.32 -2.05 14.31
CA ASN A 143 5.31 -2.19 15.37
C ASN A 143 4.53 -0.88 15.51
N GLY A 144 3.24 -0.89 15.20
CA GLY A 144 2.48 0.35 15.25
C GLY A 144 1.23 0.26 14.40
N ASP A 145 0.36 1.27 14.48
CA ASP A 145 -0.61 1.51 13.41
C ASP A 145 0.01 2.52 12.43
N ASP A 146 0.68 2.03 11.39
CA ASP A 146 1.61 2.82 10.58
C ASP A 146 1.02 3.31 9.25
N LEU A 147 1.61 4.38 8.70
CA LEU A 147 1.42 4.81 7.31
C LEU A 147 2.73 4.57 6.55
N VAL A 148 2.68 3.61 5.63
CA VAL A 148 3.80 3.20 4.78
C VAL A 148 3.54 3.68 3.35
N ASP A 149 4.47 4.46 2.79
CA ASP A 149 4.34 5.08 1.47
C ASP A 149 5.53 4.72 0.57
N GLY A 150 5.26 4.20 -0.63
CA GLY A 150 6.29 3.87 -1.63
C GLY A 150 6.75 5.08 -2.46
N ASP A 151 5.89 6.08 -2.64
CA ASP A 151 6.12 7.21 -3.55
C ASP A 151 6.37 6.77 -5.03
N LEU A 152 7.60 6.88 -5.54
CA LEU A 152 7.96 6.65 -6.95
C LEU A 152 8.97 5.52 -7.07
N GLY A 153 8.56 4.32 -7.47
CA GLY A 153 9.50 3.21 -7.42
C GLY A 153 8.97 1.91 -7.97
N ASN A 154 9.53 0.81 -7.47
CA ASN A 154 8.89 -0.50 -7.50
C ASN A 154 9.22 -1.10 -6.13
N ASP A 155 8.38 -0.80 -5.16
CA ASP A 155 8.78 -0.82 -3.78
C ASP A 155 8.40 -2.12 -3.10
N SER A 156 9.13 -2.45 -2.03
CA SER A 156 8.76 -3.53 -1.11
C SER A 156 8.32 -2.92 0.21
N LEU A 157 7.00 -2.93 0.43
CA LEU A 157 6.34 -2.19 1.50
C LEU A 157 5.73 -3.14 2.53
N TYR A 158 6.11 -2.96 3.79
CA TYR A 158 5.70 -3.82 4.89
C TYR A 158 5.01 -2.98 5.98
N GLY A 159 3.72 -3.20 6.21
CA GLY A 159 3.02 -2.67 7.38
C GLY A 159 3.37 -3.39 8.68
N ASP A 160 3.78 -4.66 8.58
CA ASP A 160 4.21 -5.48 9.71
C ASP A 160 3.15 -5.67 10.82
N ALA A 161 3.24 -4.98 11.95
CA ALA A 161 2.48 -5.30 13.15
C ALA A 161 1.60 -4.15 13.67
N GLY A 162 0.47 -3.91 13.03
CA GLY A 162 -0.69 -3.29 13.68
C GLY A 162 -1.83 -3.09 12.71
N ASN A 163 -2.43 -1.92 12.65
CA ASN A 163 -3.49 -1.62 11.70
C ASN A 163 -2.98 -0.57 10.71
N ASP A 164 -2.37 -1.08 9.65
CA ASP A 164 -1.49 -0.29 8.81
C ASP A 164 -2.19 0.20 7.55
N THR A 165 -1.73 1.33 7.02
CA THR A 165 -2.11 1.82 5.71
C THR A 165 -0.88 1.85 4.82
N VAL A 166 -0.89 1.05 3.75
CA VAL A 166 0.22 0.90 2.80
C VAL A 166 -0.20 1.44 1.44
N PHE A 167 0.55 2.39 0.91
CA PHE A 167 0.38 3.00 -0.41
C PHE A 167 1.57 2.65 -1.31
N GLY A 168 1.33 1.97 -2.43
CA GLY A 168 2.33 1.73 -3.47
C GLY A 168 2.59 2.94 -4.38
N ASP A 169 1.58 3.80 -4.55
CA ASP A 169 1.64 5.00 -5.37
C ASP A 169 2.05 4.75 -6.85
N PHE A 170 3.26 5.06 -7.27
CA PHE A 170 3.69 4.84 -8.66
C PHE A 170 4.73 3.74 -8.72
N GLY A 171 4.41 2.64 -9.39
CA GLY A 171 5.38 1.57 -9.47
C GLY A 171 4.78 0.24 -9.85
N ASN A 172 5.53 -0.83 -9.63
CA ASN A 172 4.94 -2.17 -9.59
C ASN A 172 5.29 -2.72 -8.22
N ASP A 173 4.44 -2.42 -7.26
CA ASP A 173 4.81 -2.50 -5.86
C ASP A 173 4.42 -3.84 -5.27
N ARG A 174 5.15 -4.24 -4.23
CA ARG A 174 4.83 -5.42 -3.43
C ARG A 174 4.48 -4.96 -2.02
N MET A 175 3.26 -5.25 -1.60
CA MET A 175 2.72 -4.79 -0.34
C MET A 175 2.39 -5.97 0.58
N TRP A 176 2.88 -5.92 1.81
CA TRP A 176 2.54 -6.83 2.90
C TRP A 176 1.84 -6.04 4.00
N GLY A 177 0.57 -6.35 4.27
CA GLY A 177 -0.14 -5.76 5.41
C GLY A 177 0.31 -6.31 6.76
N GLY A 178 0.89 -7.51 6.80
CA GLY A 178 1.32 -8.12 8.06
C GLY A 178 0.15 -8.59 8.94
N THR A 179 0.20 -8.35 10.24
CA THR A 179 -0.87 -8.69 11.19
C THR A 179 -1.89 -7.57 11.32
N GLY A 180 -3.00 -7.80 12.03
CA GLY A 180 -4.00 -6.76 12.32
C GLY A 180 -4.90 -6.39 11.13
N THR A 181 -5.42 -5.16 11.10
CA THR A 181 -6.45 -4.73 10.12
C THR A 181 -5.92 -3.65 9.21
N ASN A 182 -5.58 -4.01 7.98
CA ASN A 182 -4.76 -3.18 7.11
C ASN A 182 -5.54 -2.65 5.91
N THR A 183 -5.04 -1.57 5.33
CA THR A 183 -5.47 -1.05 4.02
C THR A 183 -4.28 -1.05 3.08
N LEU A 184 -4.40 -1.73 1.94
CA LEU A 184 -3.38 -1.79 0.90
C LEU A 184 -3.93 -1.13 -0.38
N ASP A 185 -3.20 -0.17 -0.91
CA ASP A 185 -3.55 0.56 -2.14
C ASP A 185 -2.34 0.59 -3.09
N GLY A 186 -2.36 -0.21 -4.15
CA GLY A 186 -1.26 -0.23 -5.14
C GLY A 186 -1.25 0.98 -6.07
N ALA A 187 -2.39 1.67 -6.20
CA ALA A 187 -2.56 2.84 -7.05
C ALA A 187 -2.14 2.62 -8.53
N VAL A 188 -0.98 3.15 -8.96
CA VAL A 188 -0.59 3.20 -10.38
C VAL A 188 0.52 2.20 -10.68
N GLY A 189 0.11 1.08 -11.25
CA GLY A 189 0.96 0.23 -12.07
C GLY A 189 0.49 -1.21 -12.07
N VAL A 190 1.37 -2.16 -11.77
CA VAL A 190 1.01 -3.58 -11.66
C VAL A 190 1.44 -4.10 -10.31
N ASP A 191 0.50 -4.03 -9.37
CA ASP A 191 0.84 -4.15 -7.96
C ASP A 191 0.47 -5.53 -7.42
N THR A 192 1.21 -5.93 -6.38
CA THR A 192 1.07 -7.23 -5.74
C THR A 192 0.78 -7.07 -4.25
N ALA A 193 -0.40 -7.48 -3.81
CA ALA A 193 -0.69 -7.72 -2.40
C ALA A 193 -0.23 -9.13 -2.02
N VAL A 194 0.63 -9.25 -1.01
CA VAL A 194 1.27 -10.50 -0.60
C VAL A 194 0.73 -10.98 0.74
N PHE A 195 0.45 -12.29 0.83
CA PHE A 195 -0.12 -12.96 1.99
C PHE A 195 0.70 -14.21 2.34
N GLU A 196 1.20 -14.27 3.58
CA GLU A 196 2.04 -15.37 4.08
C GLU A 196 1.25 -16.63 4.49
N PHE A 197 0.02 -16.77 4.01
CA PHE A 197 -0.84 -17.94 4.21
C PHE A 197 -1.37 -18.46 2.86
N SER A 198 -1.85 -19.70 2.86
CA SER A 198 -2.33 -20.31 1.62
C SER A 198 -3.69 -19.74 1.21
N PHE A 199 -3.98 -19.71 -0.09
CA PHE A 199 -5.30 -19.26 -0.57
C PHE A 199 -6.44 -20.12 0.01
N ALA A 200 -6.14 -21.37 0.33
CA ALA A 200 -7.09 -22.30 0.95
C ALA A 200 -7.56 -21.89 2.35
N GLU A 201 -6.78 -21.07 3.05
CA GLU A 201 -7.04 -20.53 4.39
C GLU A 201 -7.68 -19.14 4.33
N ALA A 202 -7.59 -18.45 3.19
CA ALA A 202 -8.11 -17.11 2.99
C ALA A 202 -9.65 -17.05 3.08
N GLY A 203 -10.16 -16.13 3.89
CA GLY A 203 -11.49 -15.55 3.70
C GLY A 203 -11.42 -14.48 2.62
N VAL A 204 -12.26 -14.56 1.60
CA VAL A 204 -12.29 -13.60 0.49
C VAL A 204 -13.68 -12.99 0.39
N VAL A 205 -13.74 -11.67 0.42
CA VAL A 205 -14.94 -10.88 0.10
C VAL A 205 -14.55 -9.85 -0.95
N SER A 206 -15.08 -9.99 -2.16
CA SER A 206 -14.84 -9.02 -3.23
C SER A 206 -16.07 -8.15 -3.45
N SER A 207 -15.82 -6.86 -3.70
CA SER A 207 -16.78 -5.90 -4.20
C SER A 207 -16.14 -5.14 -5.36
N GLY A 208 -16.18 -5.67 -6.57
CA GLY A 208 -15.42 -5.10 -7.68
C GLY A 208 -13.92 -5.21 -7.43
N THR A 209 -13.17 -4.16 -7.73
CA THR A 209 -11.72 -4.04 -7.47
C THR A 209 -11.37 -3.84 -5.99
N LEU A 210 -12.36 -3.64 -5.11
CA LEU A 210 -12.15 -3.61 -3.67
C LEU A 210 -12.33 -5.02 -3.10
N SER A 211 -11.30 -5.54 -2.44
CA SER A 211 -11.31 -6.86 -1.82
C SER A 211 -11.00 -6.78 -0.34
N THR A 212 -11.61 -7.66 0.45
CA THR A 212 -11.20 -7.92 1.83
C THR A 212 -10.70 -9.36 1.92
N ILE A 213 -9.44 -9.50 2.33
CA ILE A 213 -8.77 -10.79 2.54
C ILE A 213 -8.59 -10.99 4.04
N THR A 214 -8.98 -12.16 4.54
CA THR A 214 -8.89 -12.48 5.97
C THR A 214 -8.03 -13.71 6.17
N GLY A 215 -6.92 -13.54 6.87
CA GLY A 215 -6.06 -14.61 7.38
C GLY A 215 -6.42 -14.99 8.82
N SER A 216 -5.55 -15.76 9.48
CA SER A 216 -5.76 -16.12 10.89
C SER A 216 -5.57 -14.95 11.86
N ASN A 217 -4.69 -14.01 11.50
CA ASN A 217 -4.30 -12.86 12.31
C ASN A 217 -4.36 -11.52 11.55
N SER A 218 -4.85 -11.52 10.30
CA SER A 218 -4.94 -10.32 9.47
C SER A 218 -6.32 -10.16 8.83
N VAL A 219 -6.75 -8.93 8.62
CA VAL A 219 -7.90 -8.53 7.80
C VAL A 219 -7.46 -7.37 6.93
N ASP A 220 -7.20 -7.66 5.65
CA ASP A 220 -6.59 -6.70 4.73
C ASP A 220 -7.65 -6.21 3.74
N THR A 221 -7.86 -4.91 3.67
CA THR A 221 -8.67 -4.25 2.64
C THR A 221 -7.76 -3.82 1.51
N VAL A 222 -7.93 -4.41 0.33
CA VAL A 222 -7.04 -4.24 -0.82
C VAL A 222 -7.79 -3.60 -1.98
N LYS A 223 -7.18 -2.58 -2.60
CA LYS A 223 -7.68 -1.90 -3.80
C LYS A 223 -6.53 -1.55 -4.74
N ASN A 224 -6.89 -1.30 -6.00
CA ASN A 224 -5.93 -0.94 -7.06
C ASN A 224 -4.74 -1.91 -7.06
N THR A 225 -5.03 -3.21 -7.19
CA THR A 225 -4.01 -4.27 -7.13
C THR A 225 -4.36 -5.34 -8.14
N GLU A 226 -3.37 -5.70 -8.97
CA GLU A 226 -3.54 -6.63 -10.08
C GLU A 226 -3.27 -8.08 -9.64
N VAL A 227 -2.36 -8.27 -8.68
CA VAL A 227 -1.87 -9.58 -8.24
C VAL A 227 -2.13 -9.80 -6.76
N PHE A 228 -2.77 -10.91 -6.43
CA PHE A 228 -2.91 -11.40 -5.06
C PHE A 228 -2.01 -12.63 -4.91
N GLU A 229 -0.89 -12.48 -4.21
CA GLU A 229 0.10 -13.53 -3.99
C GLU A 229 -0.09 -14.17 -2.62
N PHE A 230 -0.53 -15.43 -2.62
CA PHE A 230 -0.60 -16.29 -1.44
C PHE A 230 0.61 -17.21 -1.40
N SER A 231 0.91 -17.79 -0.24
CA SER A 231 2.09 -18.65 -0.06
C SER A 231 2.11 -19.91 -0.94
N ASP A 232 0.97 -20.32 -1.49
CA ASP A 232 0.83 -21.48 -2.38
C ASP A 232 0.49 -21.14 -3.84
N ARG A 233 0.08 -19.89 -4.15
CA ARG A 233 -0.15 -19.43 -5.54
C ARG A 233 -0.31 -17.91 -5.64
N SER A 234 -0.20 -17.41 -6.87
CA SER A 234 -0.71 -16.09 -7.26
C SER A 234 -2.06 -16.20 -7.98
N ILE A 235 -2.89 -15.17 -7.81
CA ILE A 235 -4.14 -14.91 -8.55
C ILE A 235 -3.98 -13.57 -9.23
N LEU A 236 -4.22 -13.53 -10.55
CA LEU A 236 -4.12 -12.32 -11.36
C LEU A 236 -5.54 -11.83 -11.67
N GLN A 237 -5.94 -10.64 -11.22
CA GLN A 237 -7.25 -10.07 -11.52
C GLN A 237 -7.30 -9.32 -12.86
N ALA A 238 -6.17 -8.77 -13.32
CA ALA A 238 -6.10 -7.92 -14.51
C ALA A 238 -5.72 -8.68 -15.79
N ASP A 239 -6.34 -9.84 -16.03
CA ASP A 239 -6.01 -10.71 -17.17
C ASP A 239 -6.78 -10.34 -18.47
N GLY A 240 -7.78 -9.45 -18.38
CA GLY A 240 -8.52 -8.91 -19.53
C GLY A 240 -10.04 -8.92 -19.44
N ASN A 241 -10.66 -9.36 -18.34
CA ASN A 241 -12.12 -9.28 -18.18
C ASN A 241 -12.59 -8.98 -16.74
N ALA A 242 -12.64 -7.70 -16.36
CA ALA A 242 -13.13 -7.24 -15.04
C ALA A 242 -14.57 -7.69 -14.66
N ALA A 243 -15.33 -8.31 -15.58
CA ALA A 243 -16.63 -8.87 -15.27
C ALA A 243 -16.58 -10.29 -14.69
N VAL A 244 -15.48 -11.01 -14.85
CA VAL A 244 -15.16 -12.22 -14.06
C VAL A 244 -14.13 -11.78 -13.04
N ASP A 245 -14.46 -11.93 -11.77
CA ASP A 245 -13.52 -11.61 -10.69
C ASP A 245 -12.87 -12.91 -10.26
N ASP A 246 -11.62 -13.09 -10.66
CA ASP A 246 -10.84 -14.31 -10.42
C ASP A 246 -10.68 -14.66 -8.96
N LEU A 247 -10.45 -13.64 -8.13
CA LEU A 247 -10.29 -13.81 -6.70
C LEU A 247 -11.61 -14.30 -6.08
N PHE A 248 -12.72 -13.66 -6.45
CA PHE A 248 -14.06 -14.10 -6.07
C PHE A 248 -14.33 -15.52 -6.58
N TYR A 249 -14.16 -15.76 -7.88
CA TYR A 249 -14.56 -17.00 -8.54
C TYR A 249 -13.81 -18.20 -7.97
N LEU A 250 -12.49 -18.10 -7.84
CA LEU A 250 -11.66 -19.18 -7.30
C LEU A 250 -11.91 -19.42 -5.80
N SER A 251 -12.29 -18.38 -5.04
CA SER A 251 -12.68 -18.54 -3.63
C SER A 251 -14.00 -19.31 -3.47
N GLN A 252 -14.99 -19.04 -4.33
CA GLN A 252 -16.30 -19.71 -4.29
C GLN A 252 -16.24 -21.13 -4.87
N TYR A 253 -15.40 -21.34 -5.88
CA TYR A 253 -15.37 -22.56 -6.68
C TYR A 253 -14.04 -23.29 -6.52
N ARG A 254 -13.84 -23.88 -5.33
CA ARG A 254 -12.58 -24.56 -4.97
C ARG A 254 -12.18 -25.71 -5.90
N ASP A 255 -13.12 -26.31 -6.63
CA ASP A 255 -12.82 -27.32 -7.65
C ASP A 255 -12.11 -26.73 -8.87
N VAL A 256 -12.43 -25.49 -9.26
CA VAL A 256 -11.74 -24.75 -10.34
C VAL A 256 -10.32 -24.43 -9.89
N TYR A 257 -10.21 -23.90 -8.67
CA TYR A 257 -8.93 -23.67 -8.00
C TYR A 257 -8.03 -24.91 -7.99
N GLN A 258 -8.54 -26.05 -7.49
CA GLN A 258 -7.76 -27.28 -7.31
C GLN A 258 -7.28 -27.90 -8.63
N ASN A 259 -8.02 -27.67 -9.71
CA ASN A 259 -7.65 -28.17 -11.03
C ASN A 259 -6.68 -27.25 -11.78
N GLY A 260 -6.32 -26.09 -11.19
CA GLY A 260 -5.43 -25.10 -11.83
C GLY A 260 -6.06 -24.45 -13.06
N ASN A 261 -7.40 -24.39 -13.10
CA ASN A 261 -8.11 -23.74 -14.19
C ASN A 261 -8.08 -22.21 -13.99
N ASP A 262 -7.88 -21.52 -15.10
CA ASP A 262 -8.14 -20.09 -15.26
C ASP A 262 -9.65 -19.81 -15.12
N ALA A 263 -10.02 -18.77 -14.37
CA ALA A 263 -11.40 -18.57 -13.95
C ALA A 263 -12.26 -17.98 -15.07
N GLU A 264 -11.74 -17.05 -15.88
CA GLU A 264 -12.37 -16.55 -17.10
C GLU A 264 -12.63 -17.68 -18.10
N GLN A 265 -11.61 -18.48 -18.39
CA GLN A 265 -11.71 -19.61 -19.31
C GLN A 265 -12.73 -20.62 -18.80
N HIS A 266 -12.67 -20.97 -17.50
CA HIS A 266 -13.61 -21.91 -16.93
C HIS A 266 -15.04 -21.38 -16.98
N PHE A 267 -15.27 -20.12 -16.61
CA PHE A 267 -16.59 -19.51 -16.65
C PHE A 267 -17.17 -19.54 -18.05
N ARG A 268 -16.41 -19.08 -19.05
CA ARG A 268 -16.81 -19.02 -20.46
C ARG A 268 -17.17 -20.39 -21.02
N ASP A 269 -16.38 -21.42 -20.72
CA ASP A 269 -16.57 -22.74 -21.31
C ASP A 269 -17.63 -23.57 -20.57
N TYR A 270 -17.71 -23.43 -19.25
CA TYR A 270 -18.49 -24.32 -18.38
C TYR A 270 -19.30 -23.57 -17.32
N GLY A 271 -18.68 -22.61 -16.62
CA GLY A 271 -19.23 -22.02 -15.39
C GLY A 271 -20.63 -21.44 -15.55
N TRP A 272 -20.90 -20.68 -16.61
CA TRP A 272 -22.24 -20.13 -16.80
C TRP A 272 -23.31 -21.21 -17.06
N LYS A 273 -22.94 -22.32 -17.69
CA LYS A 273 -23.85 -23.48 -17.93
C LYS A 273 -24.11 -24.25 -16.65
N GLU A 274 -23.17 -24.21 -15.71
CA GLU A 274 -23.28 -24.79 -14.37
C GLU A 274 -24.02 -23.85 -13.40
N GLY A 275 -24.32 -22.63 -13.84
CA GLY A 275 -24.95 -21.59 -13.04
C GLY A 275 -24.02 -21.09 -11.93
N ARG A 276 -22.72 -20.98 -12.22
CA ARG A 276 -21.74 -20.33 -11.35
C ARG A 276 -21.76 -18.83 -11.59
N ASP A 277 -21.52 -18.04 -10.57
CA ASP A 277 -21.58 -16.59 -10.59
C ASP A 277 -20.17 -16.05 -10.89
N PRO A 278 -19.99 -15.17 -11.88
CA PRO A 278 -18.68 -14.68 -12.29
C PRO A 278 -18.10 -13.63 -11.34
N ASN A 279 -18.96 -12.96 -10.56
CA ASN A 279 -18.60 -11.95 -9.57
C ASN A 279 -19.74 -11.85 -8.53
N ALA A 280 -19.53 -11.05 -7.47
CA ALA A 280 -20.49 -10.90 -6.38
C ALA A 280 -21.85 -10.27 -6.77
N PHE A 281 -21.95 -9.62 -7.93
CA PHE A 281 -23.11 -8.83 -8.34
C PHE A 281 -23.84 -9.38 -9.57
N PHE A 282 -23.44 -10.54 -10.09
CA PHE A 282 -24.10 -11.23 -11.19
C PHE A 282 -24.57 -12.62 -10.75
N ASP A 283 -25.88 -12.82 -10.66
CA ASP A 283 -26.48 -14.12 -10.35
C ASP A 283 -26.81 -14.85 -11.64
N THR A 284 -25.96 -15.80 -12.03
CA THR A 284 -26.09 -16.51 -13.30
C THR A 284 -27.39 -17.32 -13.35
N LYS A 285 -27.76 -17.98 -12.26
CA LYS A 285 -28.99 -18.79 -12.20
C LYS A 285 -30.22 -17.90 -12.19
N GLY A 286 -30.20 -16.85 -11.38
CA GLY A 286 -31.27 -15.86 -11.27
C GLY A 286 -31.50 -15.15 -12.59
N TYR A 287 -30.44 -14.74 -13.30
CA TYR A 287 -30.54 -14.07 -14.59
C TYR A 287 -31.24 -14.95 -15.63
N LEU A 288 -30.83 -16.22 -15.73
CA LEU A 288 -31.47 -17.18 -16.65
C LEU A 288 -32.91 -17.52 -16.24
N ALA A 289 -33.25 -17.46 -14.95
CA ALA A 289 -34.61 -17.67 -14.46
C ALA A 289 -35.53 -16.47 -14.74
N ALA A 290 -35.04 -15.26 -14.50
CA ALA A 290 -35.75 -14.00 -14.73
C ALA A 290 -35.98 -13.74 -16.23
N TYR A 291 -35.05 -14.16 -17.08
CA TYR A 291 -35.01 -13.83 -18.50
C TYR A 291 -35.08 -15.08 -19.39
N ALA A 292 -36.30 -15.62 -19.54
CA ALA A 292 -36.56 -16.86 -20.27
C ALA A 292 -36.17 -16.81 -21.75
N ASP A 293 -36.11 -15.63 -22.36
CA ASP A 293 -35.62 -15.43 -23.73
C ASP A 293 -34.12 -15.74 -23.84
N VAL A 294 -33.32 -15.22 -22.91
CA VAL A 294 -31.86 -15.49 -22.84
C VAL A 294 -31.62 -16.98 -22.61
N ALA A 295 -32.36 -17.58 -21.68
CA ALA A 295 -32.27 -19.01 -21.40
C ALA A 295 -32.66 -19.88 -22.61
N ALA A 296 -33.67 -19.47 -23.38
CA ALA A 296 -34.09 -20.18 -24.59
C ALA A 296 -33.07 -20.07 -25.73
N GLU A 297 -32.36 -18.94 -25.84
CA GLU A 297 -31.29 -18.76 -26.81
C GLU A 297 -30.01 -19.54 -26.45
N GLY A 298 -29.81 -19.87 -25.18
CA GLY A 298 -28.67 -20.66 -24.72
C GLY A 298 -27.33 -19.92 -24.88
N ILE A 299 -27.37 -18.60 -24.70
CA ILE A 299 -26.20 -17.71 -24.74
C ILE A 299 -25.68 -17.45 -23.32
N ASP A 300 -24.41 -17.07 -23.23
CA ASP A 300 -23.79 -16.65 -21.97
C ASP A 300 -24.56 -15.45 -21.37
N PRO A 301 -25.16 -15.61 -20.18
CA PRO A 301 -25.97 -14.56 -19.54
C PRO A 301 -25.15 -13.33 -19.16
N LEU A 302 -23.88 -13.48 -18.75
CA LEU A 302 -23.01 -12.36 -18.43
C LEU A 302 -22.74 -11.56 -19.71
N GLN A 303 -22.35 -12.23 -20.79
CA GLN A 303 -22.12 -11.57 -22.09
C GLN A 303 -23.39 -10.89 -22.61
N HIS A 304 -24.55 -11.54 -22.46
CA HIS A 304 -25.84 -10.95 -22.83
C HIS A 304 -26.10 -9.66 -22.05
N TYR A 305 -25.96 -9.69 -20.72
CA TYR A 305 -26.15 -8.51 -19.89
C TYR A 305 -25.21 -7.39 -20.32
N LEU A 306 -23.91 -7.68 -20.45
CA LEU A 306 -22.88 -6.70 -20.79
C LEU A 306 -23.14 -6.02 -22.14
N THR A 307 -23.69 -6.76 -23.10
CA THR A 307 -23.91 -6.28 -24.47
C THR A 307 -25.26 -5.59 -24.67
N TYR A 308 -26.32 -6.19 -24.12
CA TYR A 308 -27.72 -5.84 -24.39
C TYR A 308 -28.54 -5.61 -23.11
N GLY A 309 -28.43 -6.50 -22.13
CA GLY A 309 -29.35 -6.52 -20.98
C GLY A 309 -29.40 -5.20 -20.22
N TRP A 310 -28.26 -4.57 -19.97
CA TRP A 310 -28.24 -3.28 -19.26
C TRP A 310 -28.97 -2.15 -20.03
N LYS A 311 -28.90 -2.15 -21.38
CA LYS A 311 -29.60 -1.18 -22.24
C LYS A 311 -31.10 -1.41 -22.28
N GLU A 312 -31.51 -2.65 -22.07
CA GLU A 312 -32.90 -3.06 -21.91
C GLU A 312 -33.42 -2.80 -20.49
N GLY A 313 -32.54 -2.38 -19.58
CA GLY A 313 -32.82 -2.14 -18.17
C GLY A 313 -33.15 -3.43 -17.42
N ARG A 314 -32.55 -4.55 -17.83
CA ARG A 314 -32.50 -5.80 -17.06
C ARG A 314 -31.49 -5.65 -15.94
N ASP A 315 -31.62 -6.46 -14.90
CA ASP A 315 -30.80 -6.43 -13.70
C ASP A 315 -29.90 -7.68 -13.65
N PRO A 316 -28.64 -7.58 -13.23
CA PRO A 316 -27.73 -8.73 -13.22
C PRO A 316 -27.92 -9.62 -11.98
N SER A 317 -28.47 -9.08 -10.89
CA SER A 317 -28.76 -9.82 -9.65
C SER A 317 -29.78 -9.07 -8.79
N ALA A 318 -30.24 -9.69 -7.70
CA ALA A 318 -31.08 -9.03 -6.70
C ALA A 318 -30.36 -7.91 -5.92
N GLN A 319 -29.03 -7.88 -5.98
CA GLN A 319 -28.18 -6.93 -5.25
C GLN A 319 -27.76 -5.73 -6.11
N PHE A 320 -28.20 -5.66 -7.37
CA PHE A 320 -27.82 -4.62 -8.30
C PHE A 320 -29.00 -4.21 -9.18
N ASP A 321 -29.52 -3.00 -8.98
CA ASP A 321 -30.56 -2.40 -9.82
C ASP A 321 -29.93 -1.49 -10.88
N THR A 322 -29.98 -1.93 -12.13
CA THR A 322 -29.39 -1.25 -13.29
C THR A 322 -30.02 0.12 -13.50
N LYS A 323 -31.34 0.24 -13.33
CA LYS A 323 -32.05 1.50 -13.56
C LYS A 323 -31.79 2.48 -12.42
N ALA A 324 -31.82 2.01 -11.18
CA ALA A 324 -31.52 2.85 -10.02
C ALA A 324 -30.08 3.34 -10.03
N TYR A 325 -29.13 2.47 -10.40
CA TYR A 325 -27.72 2.84 -10.55
C TYR A 325 -27.54 3.97 -11.58
N LEU A 326 -28.06 3.80 -12.79
CA LEU A 326 -27.98 4.84 -13.83
C LEU A 326 -28.75 6.12 -13.49
N ALA A 327 -29.82 6.02 -12.70
CA ALA A 327 -30.56 7.18 -12.23
C ALA A 327 -29.81 7.96 -11.14
N ALA A 328 -29.06 7.26 -10.27
CA ALA A 328 -28.24 7.86 -9.23
C ALA A 328 -26.94 8.47 -9.79
N TYR A 329 -26.35 7.80 -10.78
CA TYR A 329 -25.03 8.14 -11.34
C TYR A 329 -25.16 8.63 -12.79
N GLY A 330 -25.51 9.92 -12.91
CA GLY A 330 -25.78 10.57 -14.18
C GLY A 330 -24.56 10.69 -15.10
N ASP A 331 -23.35 10.67 -14.54
CA ASP A 331 -22.07 10.56 -15.26
C ASP A 331 -21.98 9.25 -16.06
N VAL A 332 -22.23 8.11 -15.41
CA VAL A 332 -22.23 6.77 -16.03
C VAL A 332 -23.28 6.70 -17.13
N ALA A 333 -24.48 7.22 -16.85
CA ALA A 333 -25.58 7.24 -17.81
C ALA A 333 -25.31 8.15 -19.02
N ALA A 334 -24.70 9.32 -18.81
CA ALA A 334 -24.39 10.26 -19.88
C ALA A 334 -23.33 9.71 -20.84
N GLU A 335 -22.36 8.96 -20.33
CA GLU A 335 -21.31 8.32 -21.13
C GLU A 335 -21.77 7.00 -21.76
N GLY A 336 -22.91 6.46 -21.34
CA GLY A 336 -23.44 5.20 -21.84
C GLY A 336 -22.55 4.01 -21.45
N ILE A 337 -21.93 4.09 -20.27
CA ILE A 337 -21.10 3.02 -19.72
C ILE A 337 -22.01 1.94 -19.12
N ASN A 338 -21.61 0.67 -19.25
CA ASN A 338 -22.31 -0.43 -18.59
C ASN A 338 -22.23 -0.26 -17.06
N PRO A 339 -23.35 -0.22 -16.33
CA PRO A 339 -23.35 0.10 -14.90
C PRO A 339 -22.71 -0.97 -14.02
N LEU A 340 -22.87 -2.26 -14.34
CA LEU A 340 -22.20 -3.34 -13.62
C LEU A 340 -20.69 -3.25 -13.81
N LEU A 341 -20.23 -3.12 -15.05
CA LEU A 341 -18.80 -3.03 -15.35
C LEU A 341 -18.18 -1.78 -14.71
N HIS A 342 -18.87 -0.64 -14.77
CA HIS A 342 -18.46 0.57 -14.07
C HIS A 342 -18.33 0.32 -12.56
N TYR A 343 -19.31 -0.33 -11.94
CA TYR A 343 -19.26 -0.60 -10.52
C TYR A 343 -18.09 -1.52 -10.14
N LEU A 344 -17.90 -2.59 -10.91
CA LEU A 344 -16.82 -3.55 -10.68
C LEU A 344 -15.44 -2.89 -10.80
N GLN A 345 -15.25 -1.97 -11.75
CA GLN A 345 -13.96 -1.32 -11.98
C GLN A 345 -13.70 -0.10 -11.10
N TYR A 346 -14.74 0.70 -10.82
CA TYR A 346 -14.59 2.02 -10.19
C TYR A 346 -15.59 2.24 -9.05
N GLY A 347 -16.84 1.82 -9.24
CA GLY A 347 -17.91 2.22 -8.32
C GLY A 347 -17.71 1.74 -6.89
N ALA A 348 -17.12 0.57 -6.67
CA ALA A 348 -16.85 0.09 -5.32
C ALA A 348 -15.82 0.95 -4.57
N VAL A 349 -14.68 1.25 -5.20
CA VAL A 349 -13.64 2.10 -4.61
C VAL A 349 -14.10 3.56 -4.46
N GLU A 350 -15.01 4.02 -5.31
CA GLU A 350 -15.66 5.35 -5.21
C GLU A 350 -16.79 5.39 -4.16
N GLY A 351 -17.12 4.28 -3.49
CA GLY A 351 -18.19 4.20 -2.50
C GLY A 351 -19.61 4.30 -3.08
N ARG A 352 -19.79 3.98 -4.36
CA ARG A 352 -21.11 3.94 -5.02
C ARG A 352 -21.95 2.79 -4.46
N THR A 353 -23.27 2.93 -4.51
CA THR A 353 -24.25 1.94 -4.05
C THR A 353 -24.83 1.20 -5.25
N THR A 354 -24.99 -0.12 -5.16
CA THR A 354 -25.55 -0.96 -6.24
C THR A 354 -27.08 -0.99 -6.26
N PHE A 355 -27.71 -0.66 -5.13
CA PHE A 355 -29.16 -0.70 -4.88
C PHE A 355 -29.75 -2.12 -5.00
N ASN A 356 -30.50 -2.54 -3.97
CA ASN A 356 -31.26 -3.80 -4.06
C ASN A 356 -32.47 -3.59 -4.97
N ASP A 357 -32.56 -4.37 -6.05
CA ASP A 357 -33.65 -4.25 -7.04
C ASP A 357 -35.02 -4.58 -6.44
N GLY A 358 -35.08 -5.56 -5.51
CA GLY A 358 -36.33 -5.95 -4.85
C GLY A 358 -37.41 -6.53 -5.78
N ALA A 359 -37.15 -6.62 -7.09
CA ALA A 359 -38.02 -7.16 -8.13
C ALA A 359 -37.39 -8.35 -8.89
N PHE A 360 -36.07 -8.54 -8.79
CA PHE A 360 -35.33 -9.66 -9.34
C PHE A 360 -35.80 -10.97 -8.69
N ALA A 361 -36.42 -11.83 -9.49
CA ALA A 361 -37.06 -13.07 -9.04
C ALA A 361 -36.76 -14.24 -9.97
#